data_AF-A0A955U8N4-F1
#
_entry.id   AF-A0A955U8N4-F1
#
_cell.length_a   1.000
_cell.length_b   1.000
_cell.length_c   1.000
_cell.angle_alpha   90.00
_cell.angle_beta   90.00
_cell.angle_gamma   90.00
#
_symmetry.space_group_name_H-M   'P 1'
#
loop_
_entity.id
_entity.type
_entity.pdbx_description
1 polymer ?
#
loop_
_entity_poly.entity_id
_entity_poly.type
_entity_poly.pdbx_seq_one_letter_code
_entity_poly.pdbx_strand_id
1 'polypeptide(L)'
;MDIHSTDALTLPLPDEDWLLEITAEGKLVCMAGYDMEDMKSMLSDGTPEDLGTDELAKQAKFYLQQTVSKYRPKLMHLGFTERIEMNESHVAAYYERPVDFRDLVDLHQQINTCLTWFSPR
;
A
#
# COMPACT_ATOMS: atom_id res chain seq x y z
N MET A 1 -7.58 20.05 -2.67
CA MET A 1 -7.67 18.91 -3.60
C MET A 1 -6.57 19.10 -4.61
N ASP A 2 -5.42 18.49 -4.37
CA ASP A 2 -4.28 18.54 -5.29
C ASP A 2 -4.57 17.67 -6.52
N ILE A 3 -4.44 18.26 -7.71
CA ILE A 3 -4.71 17.63 -9.01
C ILE A 3 -3.44 16.91 -9.52
N HIS A 4 -2.69 16.31 -8.60
CA HIS A 4 -1.46 15.57 -8.91
C HIS A 4 -1.58 14.07 -8.64
N SER A 5 -2.78 13.57 -8.29
CA SER A 5 -3.06 12.15 -8.02
C SER A 5 -4.09 11.53 -8.98
N THR A 6 -4.23 12.05 -10.21
CA THR A 6 -5.38 11.72 -11.10
C THR A 6 -5.18 10.54 -12.06
N ASP A 7 -3.98 9.98 -12.19
CA ASP A 7 -3.68 9.08 -13.30
C ASP A 7 -3.51 7.61 -12.86
N ALA A 8 -4.19 7.19 -11.79
CA ALA A 8 -4.24 5.80 -11.35
C ALA A 8 -5.68 5.30 -11.20
N LEU A 9 -5.93 4.07 -11.66
CA LEU A 9 -7.15 3.33 -11.36
C LEU A 9 -6.91 2.53 -10.08
N THR A 10 -7.58 2.92 -9.00
CA THR A 10 -7.50 2.23 -7.71
C THR A 10 -8.65 1.24 -7.55
N LEU A 11 -8.32 0.01 -7.15
CA LEU A 11 -9.25 -1.06 -6.83
C LEU A 11 -9.01 -1.52 -5.38
N PRO A 12 -10.07 -1.75 -4.60
CA PRO A 12 -9.92 -2.39 -3.30
C PRO A 12 -9.47 -3.84 -3.49
N LEU A 13 -8.56 -4.29 -2.62
CA LEU A 13 -8.25 -5.71 -2.48
C LEU A 13 -9.12 -6.30 -1.35
N PRO A 14 -9.31 -7.64 -1.28
CA PRO A 14 -10.14 -8.22 -0.23
C PRO A 14 -9.53 -8.10 1.19
N ASP A 15 -8.22 -7.91 1.30
CA ASP A 15 -7.55 -7.50 2.53
C ASP A 15 -7.62 -5.96 2.59
N GLU A 16 -8.39 -5.44 3.54
CA GLU A 16 -8.79 -4.02 3.61
C GLU A 16 -7.61 -3.06 3.83
N ASP A 17 -6.48 -3.57 4.35
CA ASP A 17 -5.24 -2.80 4.52
C ASP A 17 -4.51 -2.58 3.18
N TRP A 18 -5.01 -3.14 2.08
CA TRP A 18 -4.37 -3.15 0.78
C TRP A 18 -5.22 -2.58 -0.34
N LEU A 19 -4.55 -1.85 -1.23
CA LEU A 19 -5.11 -1.33 -2.47
C LEU A 19 -4.30 -1.84 -3.66
N LEU A 20 -4.99 -1.98 -4.79
CA LEU A 20 -4.38 -2.26 -6.08
C LEU A 20 -4.53 -1.02 -6.97
N GLU A 21 -3.43 -0.48 -7.47
CA GLU A 21 -3.44 0.62 -8.42
C GLU A 21 -2.90 0.18 -9.77
N ILE A 22 -3.49 0.75 -10.83
CA ILE A 22 -2.98 0.65 -12.20
C ILE A 22 -2.66 2.07 -12.64
N THR A 23 -1.39 2.40 -12.77
CA THR A 23 -0.94 3.77 -13.06
C THR A 23 -0.80 3.99 -14.56
N ALA A 24 -0.99 5.22 -15.03
CA ALA A 24 -0.86 5.58 -16.44
C ALA A 24 0.55 5.32 -17.01
N GLU A 25 1.58 5.24 -16.16
CA GLU A 25 2.95 4.88 -16.53
C GLU A 25 3.12 3.38 -16.84
N GLY A 26 2.05 2.59 -16.77
CA GLY A 26 2.11 1.16 -17.04
C GLY A 26 2.66 0.38 -15.87
N LYS A 27 2.21 0.69 -14.64
CA LYS A 27 2.53 -0.10 -13.45
C LYS A 27 1.28 -0.67 -12.82
N LEU A 28 1.40 -1.91 -12.36
CA LEU A 28 0.51 -2.50 -11.37
C LEU A 28 1.16 -2.35 -9.99
N VAL A 29 0.43 -1.78 -9.04
CA VAL A 29 0.95 -1.44 -7.72
C VAL A 29 0.06 -2.05 -6.65
N CYS A 30 0.59 -2.97 -5.85
CA CYS A 30 -0.07 -3.38 -4.60
C CYS A 30 0.49 -2.49 -3.49
N MET A 31 -0.36 -1.72 -2.81
CA MET A 31 0.08 -0.80 -1.77
C MET A 31 -0.65 -1.03 -0.45
N ALA A 32 0.08 -0.83 0.64
CA ALA A 32 -0.44 -0.74 1.99
C ALA A 32 0.18 0.49 2.66
N GLY A 33 -0.59 1.19 3.49
CA GLY A 33 -0.10 2.39 4.13
C GLY A 33 -1.04 2.93 5.20
N TYR A 34 -0.51 3.89 5.96
CA TYR A 34 -1.21 4.53 7.05
C TYR A 34 -1.05 6.03 6.96
N ASP A 35 -2.15 6.74 7.15
CA ASP A 35 -2.14 8.18 7.38
C ASP A 35 -1.62 8.46 8.80
N MET A 36 -0.73 9.44 8.93
CA MET A 36 -0.07 9.75 10.19
C MET A 36 -1.04 10.35 11.22
N GLU A 37 -2.07 11.08 10.79
CA GLU A 37 -3.11 11.60 11.68
C GLU A 37 -4.01 10.48 12.19
N ASP A 38 -4.38 9.54 11.31
CA ASP A 38 -5.15 8.36 11.72
C ASP A 38 -4.36 7.49 12.70
N MET A 39 -3.07 7.28 12.44
CA MET A 39 -2.17 6.57 13.38
C MET A 39 -2.06 7.29 14.72
N LYS A 40 -1.95 8.63 14.71
CA LYS A 40 -1.91 9.42 15.94
C LYS A 40 -3.20 9.23 16.72
N SER A 41 -4.35 9.35 16.07
CA SER A 41 -5.65 9.17 16.70
C SER A 41 -5.84 7.74 17.25
N MET A 42 -5.39 6.72 16.52
CA MET A 42 -5.50 5.32 16.92
C MET A 42 -4.60 4.99 18.13
N LEU A 43 -3.37 5.50 18.14
CA LEU A 43 -2.38 5.17 19.17
C LEU A 43 -2.52 6.00 20.46
N SER A 44 -3.12 7.19 20.37
CA SER A 44 -3.28 8.06 21.53
C SER A 44 -4.41 7.63 22.48
N ASP A 45 -5.31 6.72 22.09
CA ASP A 45 -6.38 6.08 22.90
C ASP A 45 -7.09 7.03 23.91
N GLY A 46 -7.30 8.29 23.52
CA GLY A 46 -7.91 9.33 24.36
C GLY A 46 -7.06 9.83 25.54
N THR A 47 -5.79 9.42 25.65
CA THR A 47 -4.84 9.93 26.64
C THR A 47 -4.20 11.24 26.19
N PRO A 48 -3.94 12.19 27.11
CA PRO A 48 -3.35 13.49 26.77
C PRO A 48 -1.85 13.42 26.45
N GLU A 49 -1.23 12.24 26.48
CA GLU A 49 0.16 12.08 26.04
C GLU A 49 0.20 11.99 24.51
N ASP A 50 0.48 13.15 23.89
CA ASP A 50 0.87 13.22 22.50
C ASP A 50 2.15 12.39 22.31
N LEU A 51 2.07 11.34 21.48
CA LEU A 51 3.26 10.68 20.96
C LEU A 51 4.08 11.71 20.19
N GLY A 52 5.35 11.88 20.57
CA GLY A 52 6.27 12.70 19.79
C GLY A 52 6.38 12.17 18.35
N THR A 53 6.62 13.06 17.39
CA THR A 53 6.69 12.75 15.94
C THR A 53 7.59 11.55 15.63
N ASP A 54 8.74 11.45 16.30
CA ASP A 54 9.68 10.34 16.13
C ASP A 54 9.12 9.00 16.58
N GLU A 55 8.33 8.99 17.66
CA GLU A 55 7.75 7.76 18.18
C GLU A 55 6.56 7.34 17.32
N LEU A 56 5.72 8.29 16.90
CA LEU A 56 4.65 8.03 15.95
C LEU A 56 5.17 7.41 14.65
N ALA A 57 6.25 7.96 14.08
CA ALA A 57 6.87 7.43 12.86
C ALA A 57 7.41 6.00 13.04
N LYS A 58 8.02 5.69 14.20
CA LYS A 58 8.46 4.31 14.50
C LYS A 58 7.29 3.35 14.60
N GLN A 59 6.23 3.73 15.29
CA GLN A 59 5.04 2.89 15.42
C GLN A 59 4.39 2.68 14.06
N ALA A 60 4.13 3.73 13.30
CA ALA A 60 3.55 3.62 11.95
C ALA A 60 4.37 2.70 11.04
N LYS A 61 5.71 2.83 11.07
CA LYS A 61 6.61 1.91 10.34
C LYS A 61 6.53 0.47 10.84
N PHE A 62 6.42 0.26 12.15
CA PHE A 62 6.27 -1.07 12.72
C PHE A 62 4.96 -1.73 12.27
N TYR A 63 3.84 -1.02 12.33
CA TYR A 63 2.55 -1.50 11.82
C TYR A 63 2.62 -1.84 10.33
N LEU A 64 3.18 -0.94 9.51
CA LEU A 64 3.39 -1.21 8.08
C LEU A 64 4.20 -2.50 7.85
N GLN A 65 5.27 -2.71 8.62
CA GLN A 65 6.06 -3.93 8.52
C GLN A 65 5.26 -5.20 8.86
N GLN A 66 4.38 -5.15 9.85
CA GLN A 66 3.49 -6.26 10.18
C GLN A 66 2.53 -6.53 9.01
N THR A 67 1.86 -5.50 8.51
CA THR A 67 0.90 -5.56 7.41
C THR A 67 1.52 -6.15 6.15
N VAL A 68 2.73 -5.71 5.77
CA VAL A 68 3.38 -6.20 4.56
C VAL A 68 4.00 -7.58 4.70
N SER A 69 4.34 -8.02 5.92
CA SER A 69 5.03 -9.29 6.16
C SER A 69 4.29 -10.51 5.59
N LYS A 70 2.95 -10.45 5.60
CA LYS A 70 2.06 -11.51 5.09
C LYS A 70 2.21 -11.77 3.59
N TYR A 71 2.42 -10.71 2.80
CA TYR A 71 2.38 -10.78 1.33
C TYR A 71 3.74 -10.51 0.66
N ARG A 72 4.66 -9.83 1.35
CA ARG A 72 5.97 -9.44 0.82
C ARG A 72 6.74 -10.58 0.15
N PRO A 73 6.93 -11.78 0.74
CA PRO A 73 7.68 -12.85 0.08
C PRO A 73 7.07 -13.27 -1.25
N LYS A 74 5.74 -13.28 -1.33
CA LYS A 74 5.00 -13.66 -2.52
C LYS A 74 5.12 -12.59 -3.61
N LEU A 75 4.93 -11.31 -3.26
CA LEU A 75 5.09 -10.19 -4.20
C LEU A 75 6.50 -10.16 -4.80
N MET A 76 7.53 -10.34 -3.98
CA MET A 76 8.92 -10.42 -4.46
C MET A 76 9.15 -11.59 -5.42
N HIS A 77 8.57 -12.78 -5.12
CA HIS A 77 8.68 -13.94 -6.00
C HIS A 77 8.08 -13.70 -7.40
N LEU A 78 7.13 -12.79 -7.52
CA LEU A 78 6.41 -12.47 -8.76
C LEU A 78 7.03 -11.30 -9.53
N GLY A 79 8.20 -10.83 -9.08
CA GLY A 79 8.95 -9.77 -9.73
C GLY A 79 8.44 -8.37 -9.43
N PHE A 80 7.64 -8.18 -8.37
CA PHE A 80 7.40 -6.84 -7.87
C PHE A 80 8.68 -6.27 -7.23
N THR A 81 8.88 -4.97 -7.36
CA THR A 81 9.93 -4.23 -6.65
C THR A 81 9.30 -3.46 -5.50
N GLU A 82 9.94 -3.50 -4.34
CA GLU A 82 9.47 -2.79 -3.15
C GLU A 82 10.04 -1.37 -3.09
N ARG A 83 9.17 -0.40 -2.80
CA ARG A 83 9.52 0.97 -2.44
C ARG A 83 8.76 1.36 -1.17
N ILE A 84 9.46 1.89 -0.19
CA ILE A 84 8.82 2.42 1.02
C ILE A 84 8.91 3.94 0.96
N GLU A 85 7.79 4.60 1.22
CA GLU A 85 7.69 6.05 1.36
C GLU A 85 7.28 6.39 2.78
N MET A 86 7.91 7.41 3.34
CA MET A 86 7.59 7.92 4.66
C MET A 86 7.81 9.42 4.64
N ASN A 87 6.77 10.17 4.99
CA ASN A 87 6.80 11.61 5.12
C ASN A 87 5.90 12.02 6.30
N GLU A 88 5.63 13.31 6.43
CA GLU A 88 4.82 13.83 7.54
C GLU A 88 3.34 13.44 7.45
N SER A 89 2.82 13.13 6.25
CA SER A 89 1.41 12.77 6.07
C SER A 89 1.15 11.28 6.11
N HIS A 90 2.07 10.44 5.64
CA HIS A 90 1.84 9.00 5.59
C HIS A 90 3.12 8.16 5.63
N VAL A 91 2.93 6.87 5.92
CA VAL A 91 3.91 5.81 5.67
C VAL A 91 3.26 4.74 4.80
N ALA A 92 3.91 4.37 3.70
CA ALA A 92 3.37 3.40 2.76
C ALA A 92 4.46 2.51 2.15
N ALA A 93 4.07 1.28 1.84
CA ALA A 93 4.85 0.36 1.03
C ALA A 93 4.15 0.16 -0.32
N TYR A 94 4.91 0.36 -1.38
CA TYR A 94 4.50 0.14 -2.76
C TYR A 94 5.23 -1.07 -3.30
N TYR A 95 4.47 -2.03 -3.81
CA TYR A 95 4.98 -3.15 -4.57
C TYR A 95 4.61 -2.92 -6.02
N GLU A 96 5.61 -2.58 -6.84
CA GLU A 96 5.41 -2.11 -8.21
C GLU A 96 5.91 -3.14 -9.22
N ARG A 97 5.14 -3.36 -10.29
CA ARG A 97 5.56 -4.17 -11.44
C ARG A 97 5.08 -3.52 -12.74
N PRO A 98 5.92 -3.47 -13.79
CA PRO A 98 5.47 -2.98 -15.10
C PRO A 98 4.40 -3.89 -15.70
N VAL A 99 3.48 -3.30 -16.46
CA VAL A 99 2.44 -3.99 -17.23
C VAL A 99 2.41 -3.47 -18.66
N ASP A 100 1.98 -4.32 -19.60
CA ASP A 100 1.81 -3.94 -21.00
C ASP A 100 0.33 -3.67 -21.29
N PHE A 101 -0.04 -2.41 -21.50
CA PHE A 101 -1.42 -2.04 -21.88
C PHE A 101 -1.84 -2.51 -23.27
N ARG A 102 -0.91 -3.03 -24.08
CA ARG A 102 -1.24 -3.68 -25.35
C ARG A 102 -1.68 -5.13 -25.16
N ASP A 103 -1.34 -5.74 -24.02
CA ASP A 103 -1.79 -7.08 -23.63
C ASP A 103 -2.78 -7.01 -22.46
N LEU A 104 -4.02 -6.65 -22.78
CA LEU A 104 -5.08 -6.53 -21.79
C LEU A 104 -5.48 -7.88 -21.18
N VAL A 105 -5.21 -8.99 -21.86
CA VAL A 105 -5.49 -10.34 -21.34
C VAL A 105 -4.54 -10.65 -20.19
N ASP A 106 -3.24 -10.42 -20.40
CA ASP A 106 -2.24 -10.58 -19.35
C ASP A 106 -2.53 -9.61 -18.20
N LEU A 107 -2.74 -8.31 -18.45
CA LEU A 107 -3.08 -7.33 -17.41
C LEU A 107 -4.28 -7.79 -16.56
N HIS A 108 -5.36 -8.23 -17.21
CA HIS A 108 -6.54 -8.72 -16.49
C HIS A 108 -6.24 -9.96 -15.65
N GLN A 109 -5.39 -10.87 -16.15
CA GLN A 109 -4.92 -12.01 -15.38
C GLN A 109 -4.10 -11.58 -14.15
N GLN A 110 -3.23 -10.58 -14.29
CA GLN A 110 -2.46 -10.03 -13.18
C GLN A 110 -3.35 -9.40 -12.10
N ILE A 111 -4.36 -8.62 -12.51
CA ILE A 111 -5.33 -8.01 -11.60
C ILE A 111 -6.08 -9.08 -10.81
N ASN A 112 -6.64 -10.09 -11.50
CA ASN A 112 -7.34 -11.20 -10.85
C ASN A 112 -6.44 -12.00 -9.91
N THR A 113 -5.18 -12.14 -10.29
CA THR A 113 -4.18 -12.79 -9.47
C THR A 113 -3.97 -12.05 -8.15
N CYS A 114 -3.86 -10.71 -8.17
CA CYS A 114 -3.82 -9.92 -6.93
C CYS A 114 -5.12 -10.08 -6.14
N LEU A 115 -6.28 -9.90 -6.77
CA LEU A 115 -7.59 -10.02 -6.11
C LEU A 115 -7.80 -11.36 -5.38
N THR A 116 -7.28 -12.47 -5.94
CA THR A 116 -7.43 -13.80 -5.30
C THR A 116 -6.46 -14.03 -4.14
N TRP A 117 -5.33 -13.35 -4.11
CA TRP A 117 -4.27 -13.62 -3.15
C TRP A 117 -4.36 -12.80 -1.89
N PHE A 118 -4.83 -11.57 -2.00
CA PHE A 118 -5.14 -10.71 -0.86
C PHE A 118 -6.45 -11.15 -0.20
N SER A 119 -6.57 -12.44 0.12
CA SER A 119 -7.69 -12.94 0.92
C SER A 119 -7.38 -12.71 2.40
N PRO A 120 -8.32 -12.14 3.17
CA PRO A 120 -8.29 -12.29 4.62
C PRO A 120 -8.35 -13.81 4.89
N ARG A 121 -7.42 -14.32 5.69
CA ARG A 121 -7.46 -15.70 6.17
C ARG A 121 -8.19 -15.72 7.48
#